data_AF-A0A382ILB3-F1
#
_entry.id   AF-A0A382ILB3-F1
#
_cell.length_a   1.000
_cell.length_b   1.000
_cell.length_c   1.000
_cell.angle_alpha   90.00
_cell.angle_beta   90.00
_cell.angle_gamma   90.00
#
_symmetry.space_group_name_H-M   'P 1'
#
loop_
_entity.id
_entity.type
_entity.pdbx_description
1 polymer ?
#
loop_
_entity_poly.entity_id
_entity_poly.type
_entity_poly.pdbx_seq_one_letter_code
_entity_poly.pdbx_strand_id
1 'polypeptide(L)'
;MESRIIQASYPGTGSTILANILSGIFCPDESIHPSATGVRPNKKVLAYLITKVHWEASKGGHEFDDWIENYSDYDLYFIVSNRRGFFPLAVPLPAYMKRYYSHNNILFIEYKDLLETKENTVDKIVKYTYEQLLSFLPPELFPDIEEQVILDKAITRIENMNELYETIKHKPFEYHDDFFHIHGSHRGRSQLQTKDENEQSDSINPLSLYQFKK
;
A
#
# COMPACT_ATOMS: atom_id res chain seq x y z
N MET A 1 -22.23 -10.83 8.43
CA MET A 1 -21.64 -9.57 8.92
C MET A 1 -21.08 -8.87 7.68
N GLU A 2 -20.96 -7.53 7.67
CA GLU A 2 -20.47 -6.86 6.45
C GLU A 2 -18.94 -6.99 6.37
N SER A 3 -18.43 -7.40 5.21
CA SER A 3 -17.00 -7.54 4.99
C SER A 3 -16.36 -6.22 4.54
N ARG A 4 -15.12 -5.96 4.99
CA ARG A 4 -14.32 -4.78 4.63
C ARG A 4 -12.86 -5.14 4.41
N ILE A 5 -12.24 -4.48 3.44
CA ILE A 5 -10.83 -4.64 3.10
C ILE A 5 -10.04 -3.45 3.65
N ILE A 6 -9.03 -3.73 4.47
CA ILE A 6 -8.13 -2.72 5.01
C ILE A 6 -6.75 -2.88 4.37
N GLN A 7 -6.39 -1.93 3.51
CA GLN A 7 -5.04 -1.84 2.95
C GLN A 7 -4.13 -1.20 4.02
N ALA A 8 -3.42 -2.01 4.80
CA ALA A 8 -2.67 -1.58 5.98
C ALA A 8 -1.16 -1.75 5.82
N SER A 9 -0.48 -0.77 5.24
CA SER A 9 0.95 -0.89 4.89
C SER A 9 1.82 0.22 5.44
N TYR A 10 3.09 -0.11 5.69
CA TYR A 10 4.07 0.86 6.15
C TYR A 10 4.50 1.75 4.97
N PRO A 11 4.81 3.04 5.17
CA PRO A 11 5.34 3.89 4.11
C PRO A 11 6.58 3.28 3.43
N GLY A 12 6.67 3.36 2.10
CA GLY A 12 7.82 2.85 1.33
C GLY A 12 7.86 1.33 1.09
N THR A 13 6.72 0.65 1.30
CA THR A 13 6.56 -0.80 1.05
C THR A 13 5.73 -1.14 -0.19
N GLY A 14 5.46 -0.16 -1.07
CA GLY A 14 4.60 -0.37 -2.25
C GLY A 14 3.10 -0.18 -1.98
N SER A 15 2.72 0.40 -0.84
CA SER A 15 1.32 0.56 -0.43
C SER A 15 0.41 1.29 -1.43
N THR A 16 0.95 2.27 -2.15
CA THR A 16 0.19 3.04 -3.17
C THR A 16 -0.14 2.16 -4.38
N ILE A 17 0.80 1.32 -4.81
CA ILE A 17 0.58 0.34 -5.88
C ILE A 17 -0.50 -0.65 -5.43
N LEU A 18 -0.32 -1.26 -4.26
CA LEU A 18 -1.28 -2.23 -3.73
C LEU A 18 -2.69 -1.64 -3.57
N ALA A 19 -2.81 -0.42 -3.04
CA ALA A 19 -4.10 0.26 -2.91
C ALA A 19 -4.78 0.50 -4.26
N ASN A 20 -4.01 0.86 -5.29
CA ASN A 20 -4.55 1.04 -6.63
C ASN A 20 -4.89 -0.28 -7.32
N ILE A 21 -4.16 -1.37 -7.09
CA ILE A 21 -4.55 -2.69 -7.58
C ILE A 21 -5.89 -3.11 -6.95
N LEU A 22 -6.02 -2.99 -5.63
CA LEU A 22 -7.26 -3.29 -4.92
C LEU A 22 -8.42 -2.46 -5.47
N SER A 23 -8.23 -1.14 -5.59
CA SER A 23 -9.28 -0.26 -6.13
C SER A 23 -9.62 -0.63 -7.58
N GLY A 24 -8.63 -0.96 -8.42
CA GLY A 24 -8.87 -1.38 -9.80
C GLY A 24 -9.65 -2.69 -9.92
N ILE A 25 -9.47 -3.62 -8.98
CA ILE A 25 -10.20 -4.89 -8.91
C ILE A 25 -11.64 -4.66 -8.44
N PHE A 26 -11.83 -3.94 -7.32
CA PHE A 26 -13.11 -3.93 -6.61
C PHE A 26 -13.96 -2.67 -6.87
N CYS A 27 -13.34 -1.51 -7.10
CA CYS A 27 -14.00 -0.22 -7.27
C CYS A 27 -13.22 0.69 -8.24
N PRO A 28 -13.12 0.32 -9.53
CA PRO A 28 -12.17 0.94 -10.48
C PRO A 28 -12.37 2.44 -10.68
N ASP A 29 -13.60 2.92 -10.50
CA ASP A 29 -14.00 4.32 -10.71
C ASP A 29 -13.96 5.16 -9.41
N GLU A 30 -13.58 4.57 -8.28
CA GLU A 30 -13.50 5.27 -6.99
C GLU A 30 -12.08 5.78 -6.70
N SER A 31 -12.00 6.93 -6.02
CA SER A 31 -10.75 7.40 -5.43
C SER A 31 -10.30 6.49 -4.30
N ILE A 32 -9.00 6.46 -4.01
CA ILE A 32 -8.53 5.82 -2.78
C ILE A 32 -9.08 6.56 -1.56
N HIS A 33 -9.57 5.81 -0.58
CA HIS A 33 -10.12 6.35 0.67
C HIS A 33 -9.13 6.15 1.83
N PRO A 34 -8.21 7.11 2.06
CA PRO A 34 -7.31 7.06 3.19
C PRO A 34 -8.05 7.34 4.50
N SER A 35 -7.77 6.55 5.54
CA SER A 35 -8.07 6.95 6.90
C SER A 35 -6.98 7.88 7.41
N ALA A 36 -7.36 9.00 8.02
CA ALA A 36 -6.43 9.83 8.77
C ALA A 36 -5.79 8.99 9.88
N THR A 37 -4.45 9.05 9.99
CA THR A 37 -3.71 8.39 11.08
C THR A 37 -4.11 9.03 12.41
N GLY A 38 -4.33 8.20 13.45
CA GLY A 38 -4.59 8.68 14.81
C GLY A 38 -5.99 9.23 15.11
N VAL A 39 -6.96 9.14 14.19
CA VAL A 39 -8.34 9.52 14.49
C VAL A 39 -9.09 8.33 15.11
N ARG A 40 -9.76 8.59 16.24
CA ARG A 40 -10.62 7.63 16.95
C ARG A 40 -11.55 6.89 15.98
N PRO A 41 -11.91 5.63 16.28
CA PRO A 41 -12.77 4.84 15.43
C PRO A 41 -14.04 5.62 15.08
N ASN A 42 -14.23 5.84 13.78
CA ASN A 42 -15.38 6.51 13.23
C ASN A 42 -15.93 5.57 12.18
N LYS A 43 -17.17 5.09 12.35
CA LYS A 43 -17.79 4.14 11.40
C LYS A 43 -17.80 4.67 9.96
N LYS A 44 -17.68 5.99 9.74
CA LYS A 44 -17.50 6.58 8.40
C LYS A 44 -16.23 6.10 7.67
N VAL A 45 -15.21 5.65 8.40
CA VAL A 45 -13.96 5.11 7.83
C VAL A 45 -14.20 3.79 7.09
N LEU A 46 -15.26 3.05 7.45
CA LEU A 46 -15.71 1.81 6.79
C LEU A 46 -16.95 2.02 5.92
N ALA A 47 -17.22 3.26 5.48
CA ALA A 47 -18.29 3.54 4.53
C ALA A 47 -18.02 2.95 3.14
N TYR A 48 -16.76 2.68 2.82
CA TYR A 48 -16.30 2.11 1.55
C TYR A 48 -15.84 0.68 1.75
N LEU A 49 -15.83 -0.10 0.67
CA LEU A 49 -15.36 -1.49 0.70
C LEU A 49 -13.87 -1.57 1.08
N ILE A 50 -13.05 -0.65 0.55
CA ILE A 50 -11.61 -0.58 0.78
C ILE A 50 -11.26 0.70 1.53
N THR A 51 -10.51 0.56 2.62
CA THR A 51 -9.92 1.67 3.36
C THR A 51 -8.41 1.55 3.33
N LYS A 52 -7.72 2.62 2.92
CA LYS A 52 -6.25 2.69 3.00
C LYS A 52 -5.82 3.26 4.34
N VAL A 53 -4.92 2.58 5.03
CA VAL A 53 -4.29 3.08 6.25
C VAL A 53 -2.77 2.94 6.17
N HIS A 54 -2.08 3.87 6.82
CA HIS A 54 -0.69 3.66 7.19
C HIS A 54 -0.65 3.21 8.64
N TRP A 55 -0.11 2.03 8.88
CA TRP A 55 0.33 1.70 10.22
C TRP A 55 1.69 2.35 10.49
N GLU A 56 1.83 2.95 11.66
CA GLU A 56 3.12 3.33 12.21
C GLU A 56 3.58 2.16 13.07
N ALA A 57 4.89 1.89 13.11
CA ALA A 57 5.43 0.89 14.03
C ALA A 57 5.21 1.41 15.47
N SER A 58 4.07 1.08 16.05
CA SER A 58 3.81 1.43 17.44
C SER A 58 4.75 0.59 18.29
N LYS A 59 5.31 1.19 19.35
CA LYS A 59 6.20 0.44 20.27
C LYS A 59 5.48 -0.72 20.98
N GLY A 60 4.14 -0.80 20.88
CA GLY A 60 3.30 -1.83 21.52
C GLY A 60 2.82 -2.93 20.58
N GLY A 61 2.88 -2.74 19.26
CA GLY A 61 2.58 -3.80 18.30
C GLY A 61 1.10 -4.13 18.12
N HIS A 62 0.17 -3.19 18.34
CA HIS A 62 -1.30 -3.40 18.32
C HIS A 62 -1.99 -2.93 17.02
N GLU A 63 -1.24 -2.86 15.92
CA GLU A 63 -1.69 -2.15 14.72
C GLU A 63 -2.96 -2.71 14.07
N PHE A 64 -3.22 -4.01 14.21
CA PHE A 64 -4.44 -4.66 13.72
C PHE A 64 -5.45 -4.92 14.85
N ASP A 65 -4.98 -5.16 16.07
CA ASP A 65 -5.82 -5.42 17.26
C ASP A 65 -6.84 -4.28 17.45
N ASP A 66 -6.37 -3.03 17.39
CA ASP A 66 -7.23 -1.85 17.56
C ASP A 66 -8.36 -1.80 16.52
N TRP A 67 -8.10 -2.22 15.28
CA TRP A 67 -9.12 -2.28 14.24
C TRP A 67 -10.13 -3.39 14.49
N ILE A 68 -9.66 -4.58 14.84
CA ILE A 68 -10.50 -5.74 15.12
C ILE A 68 -11.42 -5.46 16.32
N GLU A 69 -10.89 -4.85 17.38
CA GLU A 69 -11.66 -4.52 18.58
C GLU A 69 -12.71 -3.42 18.30
N ASN A 70 -12.29 -2.31 17.67
CA ASN A 70 -13.16 -1.15 17.48
C ASN A 70 -14.21 -1.34 16.38
N TYR A 71 -14.02 -2.30 15.47
CA TYR A 71 -14.94 -2.57 14.36
C TYR A 71 -15.37 -4.04 14.32
N SER A 72 -15.59 -4.63 15.51
CA SER A 72 -16.06 -6.01 15.68
C SER A 72 -17.43 -6.34 15.05
N ASP A 73 -18.17 -5.31 14.61
CA ASP A 73 -19.39 -5.45 13.80
C ASP A 73 -19.12 -5.79 12.32
N TYR A 74 -17.85 -5.89 11.89
CA TYR A 74 -17.42 -6.13 10.51
C TYR A 74 -16.48 -7.34 10.39
N ASP A 75 -16.56 -8.05 9.27
CA ASP A 75 -15.54 -9.03 8.87
C ASP A 75 -14.38 -8.30 8.20
N LEU A 76 -13.32 -8.01 8.96
CA LEU A 76 -12.16 -7.25 8.46
C LEU A 76 -11.09 -8.16 7.84
N TYR A 77 -10.70 -7.83 6.61
CA TYR A 77 -9.60 -8.46 5.87
C TYR A 77 -8.47 -7.47 5.64
N PHE A 78 -7.28 -7.74 6.19
CA PHE A 78 -6.13 -6.85 6.07
C PHE A 78 -5.23 -7.29 4.92
N ILE A 79 -4.94 -6.38 3.98
CA ILE A 79 -4.01 -6.61 2.86
C ILE A 79 -2.79 -5.71 3.03
N VAL A 80 -1.65 -6.34 3.28
CA VAL A 80 -0.45 -5.67 3.77
C VAL A 80 0.67 -5.86 2.76
N SER A 81 1.18 -4.77 2.22
CA SER A 81 2.48 -4.76 1.54
C SER A 81 3.59 -4.63 2.58
N ASN A 82 4.51 -5.60 2.61
CA ASN A 82 5.61 -5.61 3.55
C ASN A 82 6.95 -5.56 2.82
N ARG A 83 7.89 -4.73 3.31
CA ARG A 83 9.27 -4.70 2.82
C ARG A 83 10.20 -5.19 3.91
N ARG A 84 10.59 -6.47 3.84
CA ARG A 84 11.62 -7.02 4.73
C ARG A 84 12.89 -6.17 4.62
N GLY A 85 13.38 -5.67 5.76
CA GLY A 85 14.64 -4.93 5.87
C GLY A 85 14.62 -3.42 5.60
N PHE A 86 13.45 -2.75 5.53
CA PHE A 86 13.37 -1.31 5.20
C PHE A 86 13.25 -0.33 6.38
N PHE A 87 13.43 -0.76 7.62
CA PHE A 87 13.69 0.07 8.81
C PHE A 87 14.68 -0.73 9.70
N PRO A 88 15.27 -0.24 10.82
CA PRO A 88 16.06 -1.07 11.73
C PRO A 88 15.17 -2.07 12.51
N LEU A 89 14.17 -2.63 11.84
CA LEU A 89 13.74 -4.00 12.03
C LEU A 89 14.81 -4.88 11.37
N ALA A 90 15.98 -4.84 12.00
CA ALA A 90 17.02 -5.84 11.84
C ALA A 90 16.32 -7.19 11.88
N VAL A 91 16.60 -8.02 10.89
CA VAL A 91 16.32 -9.44 10.98
C VAL A 91 16.82 -9.89 12.36
N PRO A 92 15.94 -10.48 13.19
CA PRO A 92 14.62 -11.01 12.86
C PRO A 92 13.46 -10.00 13.01
N LEU A 93 12.42 -10.19 12.17
CA LEU A 93 11.08 -9.60 12.31
C LEU A 93 10.70 -9.50 13.80
N PRO A 94 10.25 -8.33 14.30
CA PRO A 94 9.90 -8.16 15.71
C PRO A 94 8.99 -9.29 16.19
N ALA A 95 9.26 -9.81 17.38
CA ALA A 95 8.48 -10.90 17.94
C ALA A 95 6.98 -10.59 17.98
N TYR A 96 6.60 -9.32 18.17
CA TYR A 96 5.19 -8.90 18.14
C TYR A 96 4.53 -9.06 16.77
N MET A 97 5.25 -8.90 15.66
CA MET A 97 4.69 -9.05 14.31
C MET A 97 4.42 -10.50 13.95
N LYS A 98 5.17 -11.46 14.54
CA LYS A 98 5.01 -12.89 14.24
C LYS A 98 3.59 -13.37 14.50
N ARG A 99 2.89 -12.81 15.51
CA ARG A 99 1.51 -13.18 15.81
C ARG A 99 0.57 -12.91 14.64
N TYR A 100 0.80 -11.82 13.89
CA TYR A 100 -0.05 -11.43 12.76
C TYR A 100 0.11 -12.31 11.52
N TYR A 101 1.25 -12.97 11.33
CA TYR A 101 1.43 -13.93 10.22
C TYR A 101 0.58 -15.19 10.36
N SER A 102 0.09 -15.49 11.57
CA SER A 102 -0.83 -16.61 11.82
C SER A 102 -2.30 -16.22 11.76
N HIS A 103 -2.64 -14.93 11.58
CA HIS A 103 -4.03 -14.53 11.45
C HIS A 103 -4.58 -14.89 10.07
N ASN A 104 -5.73 -15.56 10.06
CA ASN A 104 -6.43 -15.96 8.83
C ASN A 104 -7.07 -14.77 8.09
N ASN A 105 -7.18 -13.62 8.74
CA ASN A 105 -7.75 -12.41 8.16
C ASN A 105 -6.68 -11.35 7.82
N ILE A 106 -5.41 -11.75 7.72
CA ILE A 106 -4.30 -10.87 7.29
C ILE A 106 -3.52 -11.54 6.16
N LEU A 107 -3.45 -10.88 5.00
CA LEU A 107 -2.64 -11.27 3.86
C LEU A 107 -1.41 -10.36 3.75
N PHE A 108 -0.22 -10.97 3.75
CA PHE A 108 1.04 -10.27 3.49
C PHE A 108 1.51 -10.50 2.06
N ILE A 109 1.74 -9.41 1.34
CA ILE A 109 2.36 -9.37 0.01
C ILE A 109 3.75 -8.73 0.14
N GLU A 110 4.78 -9.39 -0.35
CA GLU A 110 6.14 -8.86 -0.26
C GLU A 110 6.36 -7.73 -1.26
N TYR A 111 7.04 -6.66 -0.84
CA TYR A 111 7.29 -5.47 -1.65
C TYR A 111 7.98 -5.80 -2.97
N LYS A 112 8.91 -6.76 -2.96
CA LYS A 112 9.62 -7.20 -4.16
C LYS A 112 8.68 -7.70 -5.26
N ASP A 113 7.53 -8.26 -4.89
CA ASP A 113 6.55 -8.81 -5.82
C ASP A 113 5.63 -7.71 -6.39
N LEU A 114 5.63 -6.53 -5.76
CA LEU A 114 4.97 -5.30 -6.22
C LEU A 114 5.91 -4.36 -7.01
N LEU A 115 7.17 -4.74 -7.19
CA LEU A 115 8.16 -3.91 -7.90
C LEU A 115 8.14 -4.20 -9.38
N GLU A 116 7.86 -3.17 -10.18
CA GLU A 116 7.97 -3.24 -11.63
C GLU A 116 9.43 -3.40 -12.07
N THR A 117 9.69 -4.45 -12.84
CA THR A 117 10.97 -4.67 -13.55
C THR A 117 10.67 -5.12 -14.98
N LYS A 118 11.71 -5.30 -15.80
CA LYS A 118 11.55 -5.87 -17.15
C LYS A 118 10.93 -7.27 -17.11
N GLU A 119 11.21 -8.02 -16.03
CA GLU A 119 10.74 -9.38 -15.82
C GLU A 119 9.44 -9.44 -15.01
N ASN A 120 9.19 -8.46 -14.13
CA ASN A 120 7.98 -8.33 -13.31
C ASN A 120 7.13 -7.14 -13.80
N THR A 121 6.35 -7.37 -14.86
CA THR A 121 5.53 -6.33 -15.50
C THR A 121 4.28 -6.01 -14.68
N VAL A 122 3.59 -4.90 -15.02
CA VAL A 122 2.30 -4.53 -14.41
C VAL A 122 1.30 -5.69 -14.47
N ASP A 123 1.14 -6.34 -15.62
CA ASP A 123 0.26 -7.51 -15.79
C ASP A 123 0.58 -8.63 -14.79
N LYS A 124 1.87 -8.93 -14.60
CA LYS A 124 2.31 -9.98 -13.67
C LYS A 124 2.04 -9.60 -12.23
N ILE A 125 2.30 -8.35 -11.86
CA ILE A 125 2.06 -7.83 -10.51
C ILE A 125 0.57 -7.87 -10.19
N VAL A 126 -0.28 -7.41 -11.12
CA VAL A 126 -1.74 -7.41 -10.97
C VAL A 126 -2.26 -8.84 -10.88
N LYS A 127 -1.86 -9.72 -11.81
CA LYS A 127 -2.28 -11.13 -11.79
C LYS A 127 -1.87 -11.86 -10.52
N TYR A 128 -0.60 -11.71 -10.11
CA TYR A 128 -0.12 -12.29 -8.86
C TYR A 128 -0.95 -11.80 -7.67
N THR A 129 -1.19 -10.48 -7.58
CA THR A 129 -1.98 -9.90 -6.50
C THR A 129 -3.42 -10.44 -6.51
N TYR A 130 -4.05 -10.53 -7.68
CA TYR A 130 -5.38 -11.10 -7.84
C TYR A 130 -5.45 -12.56 -7.36
N GLU A 131 -4.49 -13.40 -7.76
CA GLU A 131 -4.40 -14.80 -7.33
C GLU A 131 -4.24 -14.94 -5.81
N GLN A 132 -3.43 -14.07 -5.18
CA GLN A 132 -3.31 -14.04 -3.71
C GLN A 132 -4.63 -13.67 -3.05
N LEU A 133 -5.32 -12.64 -3.57
CA LEU A 133 -6.62 -12.21 -3.05
C LEU A 133 -7.68 -13.30 -3.21
N LEU A 134 -7.74 -13.98 -4.36
CA LEU A 134 -8.71 -15.03 -4.64
C LEU A 134 -8.58 -16.21 -3.67
N SER A 135 -7.35 -16.52 -3.25
CA SER A 135 -7.07 -17.57 -2.26
C SER A 135 -7.38 -17.17 -0.81
N PHE A 136 -7.59 -15.88 -0.55
CA PHE A 136 -7.65 -15.30 0.79
C PHE A 136 -9.02 -14.70 1.15
N LEU A 137 -9.65 -14.00 0.21
CA LEU A 137 -10.92 -13.30 0.41
C LEU A 137 -12.12 -14.23 0.11
N PRO A 138 -13.28 -14.00 0.76
CA PRO A 138 -14.52 -14.65 0.36
C PRO A 138 -14.85 -14.40 -1.12
N PRO A 139 -15.28 -15.41 -1.89
CA PRO A 139 -15.64 -15.25 -3.30
C PRO A 139 -16.69 -14.17 -3.53
N GLU A 140 -17.59 -13.95 -2.56
CA GLU A 140 -18.69 -12.99 -2.63
C GLU A 140 -18.23 -11.52 -2.62
N LEU A 141 -16.96 -11.26 -2.26
CA LEU A 141 -16.38 -9.92 -2.36
C LEU A 141 -15.94 -9.56 -3.78
N PHE A 142 -15.73 -10.54 -4.65
CA PHE A 142 -15.28 -10.27 -6.02
C PHE A 142 -16.44 -9.83 -6.91
N PRO A 143 -16.20 -8.91 -7.85
CA PRO A 143 -17.22 -8.53 -8.83
C PRO A 143 -17.66 -9.75 -9.65
N ASP A 144 -18.98 -9.87 -9.90
CA ASP A 144 -19.56 -10.92 -10.76
C ASP A 144 -19.39 -10.56 -12.24
N ILE A 145 -18.13 -10.53 -12.68
CA ILE A 145 -17.71 -10.28 -14.07
C ILE A 145 -16.52 -11.19 -14.41
N GLU A 146 -16.18 -11.29 -15.69
CA GLU A 146 -15.06 -12.12 -16.14
C GLU A 146 -13.72 -11.69 -15.55
N GLU A 147 -12.88 -12.66 -15.15
CA GLU A 147 -11.55 -12.45 -14.57
C GLU A 147 -10.70 -11.49 -15.41
N GLN A 148 -10.67 -11.68 -16.74
CA GLN A 148 -9.87 -10.83 -17.62
C GLN A 148 -10.31 -9.36 -17.54
N VAL A 149 -11.61 -9.09 -17.42
CA VAL A 149 -12.13 -7.71 -17.27
C VAL A 149 -11.71 -7.10 -15.93
N ILE A 150 -11.63 -7.90 -14.86
CA ILE A 150 -11.11 -7.46 -13.56
C ILE A 150 -9.62 -7.10 -13.67
N LEU A 151 -8.83 -7.97 -14.30
CA LEU A 151 -7.40 -7.76 -14.50
C LEU A 151 -7.14 -6.52 -15.36
N ASP A 152 -7.84 -6.37 -16.47
CA ASP A 152 -7.70 -5.22 -17.38
C ASP A 152 -7.99 -3.89 -16.65
N LYS A 153 -9.06 -3.84 -15.84
CA LYS A 153 -9.38 -2.66 -15.02
C LYS A 153 -8.27 -2.30 -14.03
N ALA A 154 -7.69 -3.31 -13.37
CA ALA A 154 -6.60 -3.10 -12.43
C ALA A 154 -5.30 -2.68 -13.13
N ILE A 155 -4.98 -3.27 -14.29
CA ILE A 155 -3.84 -2.88 -15.13
C ILE A 155 -3.99 -1.43 -15.59
N THR A 156 -5.11 -1.08 -16.22
CA THR A 156 -5.39 0.28 -16.70
C THR A 156 -5.29 1.31 -15.57
N ARG A 157 -5.78 0.97 -14.37
CA ARG A 157 -5.64 1.88 -13.21
C ARG A 157 -4.18 2.15 -12.84
N ILE A 158 -3.33 1.12 -12.85
CA ILE A 158 -1.89 1.29 -12.55
C ILE A 158 -1.17 2.04 -13.66
N GLU A 159 -1.50 1.78 -14.92
CA GLU A 159 -0.97 2.52 -16.06
C GLU A 159 -1.34 4.01 -15.98
N ASN A 160 -2.62 4.34 -15.75
CA ASN A 160 -3.06 5.73 -15.58
C ASN A 160 -2.38 6.43 -14.39
N MET A 161 -2.19 5.72 -13.27
CA MET A 161 -1.43 6.26 -12.13
C MET A 161 0.03 6.55 -12.52
N ASN A 162 0.67 5.65 -13.27
CA ASN A 162 2.04 5.81 -13.74
C ASN A 162 2.15 6.99 -14.71
N GLU A 163 1.23 7.12 -15.66
CA GLU A 163 1.15 8.25 -16.59
C GLU A 163 0.99 9.57 -15.85
N LEU A 164 0.05 9.65 -14.89
CA LEU A 164 -0.11 10.83 -14.05
C LEU A 164 1.18 11.16 -13.32
N TYR A 165 1.82 10.16 -12.70
CA TYR A 165 3.06 10.35 -11.95
C TYR A 165 4.14 11.01 -12.79
N GLU A 166 4.30 10.62 -14.06
CA GLU A 166 5.29 11.22 -14.96
C GLU A 166 5.06 12.74 -15.16
N THR A 167 3.82 13.21 -15.07
CA THR A 167 3.48 14.64 -15.17
C THR A 167 3.69 15.41 -13.87
N ILE A 168 3.59 14.74 -12.71
CA ILE A 168 3.63 15.37 -11.39
C ILE A 168 4.92 15.10 -10.62
N LYS A 169 5.81 14.23 -11.09
CA LYS A 169 7.03 13.81 -10.37
C LYS A 169 7.96 14.95 -9.96
N HIS A 170 7.94 16.06 -10.69
CA HIS A 170 8.74 17.26 -10.41
C HIS A 170 8.06 18.25 -9.45
N LYS A 171 6.78 18.03 -9.14
CA LYS A 171 6.05 18.86 -8.16
C LYS A 171 6.53 18.52 -6.74
N PRO A 172 6.39 19.48 -5.81
CA PRO A 172 6.69 19.24 -4.40
C PRO A 172 5.76 18.17 -3.80
N PHE A 173 6.15 17.59 -2.66
CA PHE A 173 5.41 16.48 -2.03
C PHE A 173 4.01 16.88 -1.54
N GLU A 174 3.82 18.16 -1.25
CA GLU A 174 2.53 18.76 -0.90
C GLU A 174 1.52 18.69 -2.05
N TYR A 175 2.00 18.58 -3.30
CA TYR A 175 1.12 18.24 -4.40
C TYR A 175 0.68 16.78 -4.26
N HIS A 176 -0.63 16.58 -4.25
CA HIS A 176 -1.26 15.29 -4.05
C HIS A 176 -2.40 15.13 -5.05
N ASP A 177 -2.46 13.97 -5.69
CA ASP A 177 -3.62 13.54 -6.46
C ASP A 177 -4.56 12.71 -5.59
N ASP A 178 -5.82 13.12 -5.49
CA ASP A 178 -6.79 12.48 -4.60
C ASP A 178 -7.29 11.13 -5.14
N PHE A 179 -7.25 10.91 -6.45
CA PHE A 179 -7.80 9.69 -7.04
C PHE A 179 -6.89 8.47 -6.82
N PHE A 180 -5.62 8.60 -7.22
CA PHE A 180 -4.60 7.56 -7.05
C PHE A 180 -3.83 7.67 -5.73
N HIS A 181 -4.09 8.72 -4.94
CA HIS A 181 -3.45 8.99 -3.66
C HIS A 181 -1.91 8.96 -3.76
N ILE A 182 -1.41 9.63 -4.80
CA ILE A 182 0.01 9.71 -5.15
C ILE A 182 0.49 11.17 -5.10
N HIS A 183 1.70 11.37 -4.58
CA HIS A 183 2.27 12.71 -4.37
C HIS A 183 3.24 13.12 -5.50
N GLY A 184 3.53 14.42 -5.60
CA GLY A 184 4.73 14.89 -6.27
C GLY A 184 5.99 14.40 -5.56
N SER A 185 7.09 14.20 -6.28
CA SER A 185 8.35 13.68 -5.70
C SER A 185 8.19 12.40 -4.84
N HIS A 186 7.14 11.60 -5.10
CA HIS A 186 6.77 10.45 -4.28
C HIS A 186 7.78 9.30 -4.38
N ARG A 187 8.40 9.11 -5.56
CA ARG A 187 9.46 8.12 -5.78
C ARG A 187 10.82 8.80 -5.59
N GLY A 188 11.72 8.16 -4.83
CA GLY A 188 13.10 8.63 -4.67
C GLY A 188 13.35 9.58 -3.49
N ARG A 189 12.37 9.81 -2.61
CA ARG A 189 12.60 10.54 -1.35
C ARG A 189 13.55 9.75 -0.45
N SER A 190 14.70 10.33 -0.10
CA SER A 190 15.47 9.85 1.05
C SER A 190 14.62 10.09 2.30
N GLN A 191 14.33 9.03 3.06
CA GLN A 191 13.61 9.14 4.34
C GLN A 191 14.48 9.76 5.46
N LEU A 192 15.40 10.66 5.10
CA LEU A 192 16.29 11.37 6.02
C LEU A 192 15.95 12.87 5.99
N GLN A 193 14.79 13.22 6.53
CA GLN A 193 14.56 14.57 7.07
C GLN A 193 13.69 14.44 8.31
N THR A 194 14.29 13.92 9.39
CA THR A 194 14.00 14.44 10.72
C THR A 194 15.00 15.55 11.00
N LYS A 195 14.45 16.71 11.33
CA LYS A 195 15.09 17.95 11.80
C LYS A 195 16.42 17.70 12.52
N ASP A 196 17.45 18.41 12.09
CA ASP A 196 18.24 19.26 12.98
C ASP A 196 18.84 20.41 12.17
N GLU A 197 18.57 21.62 12.65
CA GLU A 197 19.27 22.84 12.28
C GLU A 197 20.69 22.79 12.86
N ASN A 198 21.66 23.36 12.13
CA ASN A 198 23.10 23.50 12.43
C ASN A 198 23.98 22.28 12.16
N GLU A 199 24.62 22.24 10.98
CA GLU A 199 26.05 22.55 10.81
C GLU A 199 26.49 22.32 9.35
N GLN A 200 27.37 23.19 8.86
CA GLN A 200 28.11 23.02 7.61
C GLN A 200 28.98 21.76 7.67
N SER A 201 28.87 20.86 6.70
CA SER A 201 30.04 20.35 5.94
C SER A 201 29.67 19.33 4.87
N ASP A 202 30.14 19.62 3.67
CA ASP A 202 30.59 18.78 2.56
C ASP A 202 30.12 17.31 2.43
N SER A 203 29.35 17.12 1.37
CA SER A 203 29.48 16.04 0.37
C SER A 203 29.21 14.59 0.81
N ILE A 204 28.14 14.01 0.27
CA ILE A 204 28.14 12.85 -0.66
C ILE A 204 26.73 12.79 -1.29
N ASN A 205 26.67 12.89 -2.61
CA ASN A 205 25.45 12.86 -3.41
C ASN A 205 25.13 11.41 -3.81
N PRO A 206 23.99 10.80 -3.40
CA PRO A 206 23.65 9.43 -3.79
C PRO A 206 23.06 9.28 -5.21
N LEU A 207 23.19 10.29 -6.08
CA LEU A 207 22.69 10.27 -7.46
C LEU A 207 23.39 9.29 -8.43
N SER A 208 24.12 8.27 -7.97
CA SER A 208 24.89 7.38 -8.86
C SER A 208 24.28 6.00 -9.17
N LEU A 209 23.08 5.65 -8.68
CA LEU A 209 22.55 4.27 -8.88
C LEU A 209 21.31 4.11 -9.76
N TYR A 210 20.84 5.18 -10.42
CA TYR A 210 19.79 5.07 -11.43
C TYR A 210 20.17 5.82 -12.71
N GLN A 211 21.10 5.26 -13.47
CA GLN A 211 21.20 5.52 -14.91
C GLN A 211 20.57 4.35 -15.66
N PHE A 212 19.34 4.53 -16.12
CA PHE A 212 18.79 3.74 -17.21
C PHE A 212 19.64 4.01 -18.46
N LYS A 213 20.37 2.99 -18.93
CA LYS A 213 20.87 2.99 -20.30
C LYS A 213 19.81 2.38 -21.20
N LYS A 214 19.50 3.13 -22.26
CA LYS A 214 18.68 2.77 -23.41
C LYS A 214 19.11 1.44 -24.02
#